data_AF-A0A9D1WGT6-F1
#
_entry.id   AF-A0A9D1WGT6-F1
#
_cell.length_a   1.000
_cell.length_b   1.000
_cell.length_c   1.000
_cell.angle_alpha   90.00
_cell.angle_beta   90.00
_cell.angle_gamma   90.00
#
_symmetry.space_group_name_H-M   'P 1'
#
loop_
_entity.id
_entity.type
_entity.pdbx_description
1 polymer ?
#
loop_
_entity_poly.entity_id
_entity_poly.type
_entity_poly.pdbx_seq_one_letter_code
_entity_poly.pdbx_strand_id
1 'polypeptide(L)'
;MKDRKAIVALKGMIVGGTMLVPGVSGGSMAMILGIYGRLVSSVSSFLKDKKNNFLFLLVFCLGAGVGMILFANPLLGLINRYPMPMLYFFMGAVAGGIPLIYKQAEITSFSWKIPVYIIVGIVLVVLLSKLPTGGFSMELNGGVDDMIMPVIAGIIAAVALILPGISVSYLMLVMGLYDVLMESIGSLYLPFLVPLAVGLLLGILLTTRILERAMNQYPQPTYMIILGFVIGSVGEVFPGVPSLGQMPICVITLVAGFAVIYFLSRQEIEKTEE
;
A
#
# COMPACT_ATOMS: atom_id res chain seq x y z
N MET A 1 -23.12 -1.24 -14.96
CA MET A 1 -22.31 -0.02 -14.69
C MET A 1 -22.38 0.46 -13.25
N LYS A 2 -23.57 0.42 -12.60
CA LYS A 2 -23.77 0.81 -11.19
C LYS A 2 -23.08 -0.17 -10.21
N ASP A 3 -23.17 -1.47 -10.49
CA ASP A 3 -22.58 -2.54 -9.67
C ASP A 3 -21.04 -2.47 -9.64
N ARG A 4 -20.43 -2.04 -10.75
CA ARG A 4 -18.97 -1.86 -10.86
C ARG A 4 -18.48 -0.70 -9.97
N LYS A 5 -19.28 0.37 -9.80
CA LYS A 5 -18.94 1.49 -8.91
C LYS A 5 -19.09 1.13 -7.43
N ALA A 6 -20.13 0.37 -7.07
CA ALA A 6 -20.34 -0.10 -5.70
C ALA A 6 -19.18 -1.00 -5.24
N ILE A 7 -18.71 -1.91 -6.10
CA ILE A 7 -17.54 -2.76 -5.83
C ILE A 7 -16.29 -1.90 -5.63
N VAL A 8 -16.05 -0.89 -6.49
CA VAL A 8 -14.90 0.01 -6.35
C VAL A 8 -14.96 0.80 -5.04
N ALA A 9 -16.14 1.32 -4.68
CA ALA A 9 -16.32 2.03 -3.41
C ALA A 9 -16.06 1.10 -2.22
N LEU A 10 -16.57 -0.14 -2.24
CA LEU A 10 -16.33 -1.12 -1.18
C LEU A 10 -14.86 -1.49 -1.05
N LYS A 11 -14.16 -1.72 -2.17
CA LYS A 11 -12.71 -1.94 -2.15
C LYS A 11 -11.97 -0.72 -1.61
N GLY A 12 -12.40 0.49 -2.00
CA GLY A 12 -11.93 1.74 -1.42
C GLY A 12 -12.09 1.76 0.09
N MET A 13 -13.28 1.44 0.60
CA MET A 13 -13.56 1.39 2.04
C MET A 13 -12.65 0.42 2.78
N ILE A 14 -12.42 -0.78 2.24
CA ILE A 14 -11.52 -1.75 2.85
C ILE A 14 -10.08 -1.21 2.84
N VAL A 15 -9.58 -0.71 1.71
CA VAL A 15 -8.23 -0.12 1.63
C VAL A 15 -8.07 1.02 2.64
N GLY A 16 -8.97 2.01 2.62
CA GLY A 16 -8.91 3.15 3.54
C GLY A 16 -9.05 2.78 5.00
N GLY A 17 -9.88 1.77 5.33
CA GLY A 17 -9.98 1.22 6.67
C GLY A 17 -8.69 0.55 7.13
N THR A 18 -8.07 -0.26 6.27
CA THR A 18 -6.82 -0.97 6.61
C THR A 18 -5.59 -0.07 6.71
N MET A 19 -5.60 1.10 6.06
CA MET A 19 -4.50 2.09 6.17
C MET A 19 -4.29 2.63 7.59
N LEU A 20 -5.28 2.44 8.47
CA LEU A 20 -5.21 2.81 9.89
C LEU A 20 -4.43 1.79 10.73
N VAL A 21 -4.17 0.60 10.18
CA VAL A 21 -3.46 -0.47 10.86
C VAL A 21 -1.97 -0.25 10.69
N PRO A 22 -1.20 -0.16 11.79
CA PRO A 22 0.25 -0.03 11.71
C PRO A 22 0.87 -1.18 10.89
N GLY A 23 1.70 -0.81 9.91
CA GLY A 23 2.41 -1.75 9.03
C GLY A 23 1.57 -2.38 7.91
N VAL A 24 0.28 -2.05 7.79
CA VAL A 24 -0.54 -2.43 6.62
C VAL A 24 -0.59 -1.27 5.62
N SER A 25 0.22 -1.35 4.56
CA SER A 25 0.20 -0.36 3.48
C SER A 25 -1.10 -0.44 2.66
N GLY A 26 -1.68 0.72 2.34
CA GLY A 26 -2.83 0.80 1.44
C GLY A 26 -2.55 0.23 0.05
N GLY A 27 -1.30 0.33 -0.43
CA GLY A 27 -0.85 -0.31 -1.68
C GLY A 27 -0.87 -1.84 -1.60
N SER A 28 -0.45 -2.42 -0.47
CA SER A 28 -0.55 -3.87 -0.21
C SER A 28 -2.01 -4.33 -0.23
N MET A 29 -2.89 -3.61 0.47
CA MET A 29 -4.30 -4.00 0.50
C MET A 29 -4.97 -3.84 -0.87
N ALA A 30 -4.64 -2.78 -1.62
CA ALA A 30 -5.12 -2.60 -2.99
C ALA A 30 -4.65 -3.71 -3.93
N MET A 31 -3.42 -4.21 -3.75
CA MET A 31 -2.88 -5.37 -4.50
C MET A 31 -3.66 -6.63 -4.20
N ILE A 32 -3.86 -6.92 -2.92
CA ILE A 32 -4.55 -8.11 -2.43
C ILE A 32 -6.03 -8.14 -2.86
N LEU A 33 -6.67 -6.96 -2.94
CA LEU A 33 -8.04 -6.81 -3.44
C LEU A 33 -8.15 -6.74 -4.97
N GLY A 34 -7.03 -6.81 -5.71
CA GLY A 34 -7.02 -6.80 -7.18
C GLY A 34 -7.31 -5.44 -7.84
N ILE A 35 -7.47 -4.37 -7.06
CA ILE A 35 -7.78 -3.04 -7.61
C ILE A 35 -6.52 -2.24 -7.98
N TYR A 36 -5.35 -2.68 -7.51
CA TYR A 36 -4.09 -1.96 -7.68
C TYR A 36 -3.72 -1.65 -9.13
N GLY A 37 -3.73 -2.64 -10.03
CA GLY A 37 -3.41 -2.41 -11.45
C GLY A 37 -4.34 -1.38 -12.09
N ARG A 38 -5.62 -1.37 -11.68
CA ARG A 38 -6.57 -0.35 -12.13
C ARG A 38 -6.29 1.03 -11.54
N LEU A 39 -5.83 1.13 -10.29
CA LEU A 39 -5.39 2.39 -9.69
C LEU A 39 -4.18 2.95 -10.44
N VAL A 40 -3.13 2.14 -10.62
CA VAL A 40 -1.89 2.55 -11.31
C VAL A 40 -2.18 3.02 -12.73
N SER A 41 -2.97 2.25 -13.51
CA SER A 41 -3.33 2.63 -14.88
C SER A 41 -4.23 3.86 -14.95
N SER A 42 -5.19 4.02 -14.02
CA SER A 42 -6.08 5.19 -14.01
C SER A 42 -5.32 6.50 -13.73
N VAL A 43 -4.24 6.44 -12.94
CA VAL A 43 -3.37 7.59 -12.68
C VAL A 43 -2.40 7.82 -13.85
N SER A 44 -1.69 6.77 -14.28
CA SER A 44 -0.68 6.88 -15.35
C SER A 44 -1.29 7.37 -16.69
N SER A 45 -2.45 6.82 -17.04
CA SER A 45 -3.20 7.14 -18.25
C SER A 45 -4.33 8.15 -18.00
N PHE A 46 -4.28 8.93 -16.91
CA PHE A 46 -5.33 9.88 -16.52
C PHE A 46 -5.74 10.82 -17.67
N LEU A 47 -4.76 11.38 -18.38
CA LEU A 47 -5.03 12.33 -19.48
C LEU A 47 -5.65 11.69 -20.73
N LYS A 48 -5.51 10.38 -20.93
CA LYS A 48 -6.06 9.66 -22.09
C LYS A 48 -7.57 9.45 -21.98
N ASP A 49 -8.06 9.15 -20.77
CA ASP A 49 -9.49 8.98 -20.48
C ASP A 49 -9.86 9.70 -19.18
N LYS A 50 -9.81 11.04 -19.23
CA LYS A 50 -9.99 11.91 -18.06
C LYS A 50 -11.27 11.61 -17.31
N LYS A 51 -12.39 11.45 -18.02
CA LYS A 51 -13.72 11.30 -17.40
C LYS A 51 -13.83 9.99 -16.63
N ASN A 52 -13.46 8.86 -17.24
CA ASN A 52 -13.61 7.56 -16.57
C ASN A 52 -12.57 7.37 -15.49
N ASN A 53 -11.32 7.81 -15.72
CA ASN A 53 -10.25 7.70 -14.72
C ASN A 53 -10.53 8.60 -13.52
N PHE A 54 -10.96 9.85 -13.74
CA PHE A 54 -11.38 10.75 -12.66
C PHE A 54 -12.55 10.16 -11.86
N LEU A 55 -13.59 9.66 -12.53
CA LEU A 55 -14.74 9.09 -11.85
C LEU A 55 -14.38 7.83 -11.05
N PHE A 56 -13.51 6.96 -11.59
CA PHE A 56 -13.02 5.78 -10.89
C PHE A 56 -12.22 6.17 -9.64
N LEU A 57 -11.24 7.08 -9.79
CA LEU A 57 -10.43 7.56 -8.68
C LEU A 57 -11.27 8.26 -7.63
N LEU A 58 -12.24 9.09 -8.03
CA LEU A 58 -13.16 9.77 -7.13
C LEU A 58 -13.99 8.76 -6.32
N VAL A 59 -14.60 7.76 -6.97
CA VAL A 59 -15.39 6.73 -6.27
C VAL A 59 -14.51 5.93 -5.31
N PHE A 60 -13.29 5.58 -5.72
CA PHE A 60 -12.34 4.88 -4.87
C PHE A 60 -11.93 5.73 -3.66
N CYS A 61 -11.53 7.00 -3.86
CA CYS A 61 -11.09 7.90 -2.81
C CYS A 61 -12.23 8.24 -1.83
N LEU A 62 -13.47 8.43 -2.32
CA LEU A 62 -14.63 8.59 -1.45
C LEU A 62 -14.89 7.33 -0.62
N GLY A 63 -14.81 6.15 -1.26
CA GLY A 63 -14.88 4.88 -0.55
C GLY A 63 -13.80 4.78 0.54
N ALA A 64 -12.55 5.08 0.20
CA ALA A 64 -11.43 5.05 1.15
C ALA A 64 -11.60 6.04 2.31
N GLY A 65 -12.04 7.27 2.05
CA GLY A 65 -12.34 8.24 3.10
C GLY A 65 -13.47 7.78 4.03
N VAL A 66 -14.57 7.26 3.46
CA VAL A 66 -15.67 6.69 4.25
C VAL A 66 -15.21 5.49 5.06
N GLY A 67 -14.43 4.58 4.48
CA GLY A 67 -13.87 3.43 5.17
C GLY A 67 -12.94 3.83 6.32
N MET A 68 -12.08 4.83 6.10
CA MET A 68 -11.21 5.36 7.14
C MET A 68 -12.03 5.90 8.32
N ILE A 69 -13.04 6.73 8.07
CA ILE A 69 -13.89 7.29 9.13
C ILE A 69 -14.67 6.19 9.85
N LEU A 70 -15.26 5.26 9.10
CA LEU A 70 -16.14 4.22 9.64
C LEU A 70 -15.36 3.15 10.43
N PHE A 71 -14.15 2.81 9.98
CA PHE A 71 -13.33 1.76 10.60
C PHE A 71 -12.29 2.30 11.59
N ALA A 72 -11.96 3.61 11.62
CA ALA A 72 -10.98 4.19 12.54
C ALA A 72 -11.12 3.71 13.98
N ASN A 73 -12.24 4.02 14.64
CA ASN A 73 -12.41 3.69 16.05
C ASN A 73 -12.60 2.19 16.31
N PRO A 74 -13.48 1.46 15.57
CA PRO A 74 -13.68 0.03 15.82
C PRO A 74 -12.43 -0.81 15.59
N LEU A 75 -11.69 -0.53 14.51
CA LEU A 75 -10.50 -1.29 14.14
C LEU A 75 -9.36 -1.03 15.13
N LEU A 76 -9.12 0.24 15.50
CA LEU A 76 -8.13 0.58 16.53
C LEU A 76 -8.50 -0.03 17.89
N GLY A 77 -9.79 -0.01 18.26
CA GLY A 77 -10.28 -0.65 19.48
C GLY A 77 -10.01 -2.16 19.53
N LEU A 78 -10.25 -2.86 18.41
CA LEU A 78 -9.95 -4.29 18.28
C LEU A 78 -8.46 -4.58 18.30
N ILE A 79 -7.63 -3.79 17.62
CA ILE A 79 -6.17 -3.96 17.60
C ILE A 79 -5.58 -3.76 19.00
N ASN A 80 -6.04 -2.73 19.72
CA ASN A 80 -5.57 -2.46 21.07
C ASN A 80 -6.01 -3.54 22.07
N ARG A 81 -7.23 -4.11 21.91
CA ARG A 81 -7.75 -5.13 22.82
C ARG A 81 -7.27 -6.54 22.50
N TYR A 82 -7.10 -6.87 21.22
CA TYR A 82 -6.75 -8.19 20.70
C TYR A 82 -5.64 -8.10 19.65
N PRO A 83 -4.43 -7.61 20.02
CA PRO A 83 -3.37 -7.37 19.05
C PRO A 83 -2.93 -8.65 18.32
N MET A 84 -2.72 -9.74 19.07
CA MET A 84 -2.30 -11.02 18.49
C MET A 84 -3.30 -11.57 17.46
N PRO A 85 -4.59 -11.80 17.79
CA PRO A 85 -5.56 -12.30 16.82
C PRO A 85 -5.73 -11.38 15.59
N MET A 86 -5.70 -10.06 15.76
CA MET A 86 -5.86 -9.10 14.67
C MET A 86 -4.68 -9.14 13.70
N LEU A 87 -3.44 -9.19 14.21
CA LEU A 87 -2.26 -9.26 13.35
C LEU A 87 -2.18 -10.61 12.62
N TYR A 88 -2.57 -11.71 13.27
CA TYR A 88 -2.75 -13.02 12.61
C TYR A 88 -3.83 -12.99 11.52
N PHE A 89 -4.93 -12.26 11.72
CA PHE A 89 -5.94 -12.03 10.68
C PHE A 89 -5.33 -11.33 9.45
N PHE A 90 -4.54 -10.27 9.65
CA PHE A 90 -3.88 -9.57 8.54
C PHE A 90 -2.84 -10.43 7.83
N MET A 91 -2.06 -11.24 8.56
CA MET A 91 -1.16 -12.23 7.96
C MET A 91 -1.92 -13.22 7.08
N GLY A 92 -3.04 -13.74 7.58
CA GLY A 92 -3.94 -14.59 6.83
C GLY A 92 -4.47 -13.90 5.57
N ALA A 93 -4.95 -12.66 5.71
CA ALA A 93 -5.46 -11.85 4.61
C ALA A 93 -4.40 -11.65 3.51
N VAL A 94 -3.15 -11.37 3.88
CA VAL A 94 -2.05 -11.27 2.92
C VAL A 94 -1.81 -12.60 2.21
N ALA A 95 -1.76 -13.72 2.95
CA ALA A 95 -1.60 -15.04 2.37
C ALA A 95 -2.74 -15.40 1.40
N GLY A 96 -3.98 -15.02 1.72
CA GLY A 96 -5.15 -15.22 0.84
C GLY A 96 -5.09 -14.44 -0.46
N GLY A 97 -4.31 -13.35 -0.52
CA GLY A 97 -4.10 -12.53 -1.70
C GLY A 97 -3.04 -13.07 -2.67
N ILE A 98 -2.17 -13.97 -2.20
CA ILE A 98 -1.06 -14.52 -3.00
C ILE A 98 -1.54 -15.13 -4.33
N PRO A 99 -2.61 -15.95 -4.39
CA PRO A 99 -3.05 -16.55 -5.65
C PRO A 99 -3.41 -15.53 -6.74
N LEU A 100 -4.01 -14.39 -6.35
CA LEU A 100 -4.34 -13.33 -7.30
C LEU A 100 -3.10 -12.64 -7.85
N ILE A 101 -2.12 -12.35 -7.00
CA ILE A 101 -0.85 -11.74 -7.43
C ILE A 101 -0.09 -12.71 -8.34
N TYR A 102 -0.11 -14.01 -8.01
CA TYR A 102 0.48 -15.05 -8.86
C TYR A 102 -0.18 -15.15 -10.23
N LYS A 103 -1.51 -15.02 -10.28
CA LYS A 103 -2.25 -14.96 -11.54
C LYS A 103 -1.89 -13.72 -12.37
N GLN A 104 -1.83 -12.55 -11.73
CA GLN A 104 -1.46 -11.30 -12.39
C GLN A 104 -0.02 -11.32 -12.94
N ALA A 105 0.85 -12.14 -12.36
CA ALA A 105 2.21 -12.38 -12.85
C ALA A 105 2.28 -13.20 -14.14
N GLU A 106 1.15 -13.71 -14.65
CA GLU A 106 1.05 -14.50 -15.89
C GLU A 106 1.98 -15.74 -15.89
N ILE A 107 2.16 -16.36 -14.73
CA ILE A 107 3.06 -17.50 -14.60
C ILE A 107 2.41 -18.75 -15.19
N THR A 108 2.91 -19.18 -16.34
CA THR A 108 2.45 -20.39 -17.06
C THR A 108 3.22 -21.65 -16.66
N SER A 109 4.43 -21.51 -16.13
CA SER A 109 5.27 -22.62 -15.65
C SER A 109 6.21 -22.18 -14.53
N PHE A 110 6.55 -23.10 -13.63
CA PHE A 110 7.47 -22.82 -12.54
C PHE A 110 8.90 -22.62 -13.08
N SER A 111 9.51 -21.49 -12.72
CA SER A 111 10.90 -21.15 -13.04
C SER A 111 11.64 -20.80 -11.76
N TRP A 112 12.91 -21.22 -11.65
CA TRP A 112 13.81 -20.84 -10.54
C TRP A 112 13.97 -19.32 -10.38
N LYS A 113 13.62 -18.52 -11.40
CA LYS A 113 13.62 -17.05 -11.32
C LYS A 113 12.54 -16.50 -10.37
N ILE A 114 11.41 -17.20 -10.21
CA ILE A 114 10.28 -16.77 -9.38
C ILE A 114 10.69 -16.52 -7.92
N PRO A 115 11.28 -17.51 -7.19
CA PRO A 115 11.70 -17.28 -5.82
C PRO A 115 12.78 -16.18 -5.73
N VAL A 116 13.64 -16.03 -6.73
CA VAL A 116 14.66 -14.96 -6.75
C VAL A 116 14.00 -13.58 -6.76
N TYR A 117 12.97 -13.35 -7.59
CA TYR A 117 12.26 -12.08 -7.62
C TYR A 117 11.55 -11.77 -6.29
N ILE A 118 10.94 -12.77 -5.66
CA ILE A 118 10.31 -12.62 -4.35
C ILE A 118 11.35 -12.24 -3.29
N ILE A 119 12.49 -12.94 -3.26
CA ILE A 119 13.59 -12.66 -2.32
C ILE A 119 14.11 -11.24 -2.51
N VAL A 120 14.30 -10.79 -3.75
CA VAL A 120 14.71 -9.40 -4.05
C VAL A 120 13.71 -8.40 -3.45
N GLY A 121 12.41 -8.62 -3.62
CA GLY A 121 11.38 -7.77 -3.01
C GLY A 121 11.47 -7.74 -1.47
N ILE A 122 11.54 -8.91 -0.83
CA ILE A 122 11.67 -9.01 0.64
C ILE A 122 12.91 -8.27 1.13
N VAL A 123 14.07 -8.50 0.50
CA VAL A 123 15.33 -7.88 0.87
C VAL A 123 15.24 -6.36 0.75
N LEU A 124 14.64 -5.83 -0.32
CA LEU A 124 14.48 -4.38 -0.49
C LEU A 124 13.65 -3.75 0.64
N VAL A 125 12.51 -4.34 1.01
CA VAL A 125 11.68 -3.82 2.12
C VAL A 125 12.43 -3.90 3.46
N VAL A 126 13.09 -5.02 3.74
CA VAL A 126 13.86 -5.20 4.99
C VAL A 126 15.07 -4.27 5.07
N LEU A 127 15.73 -3.99 3.95
CA LEU A 127 16.82 -3.02 3.90
C LEU A 127 16.31 -1.60 4.11
N LEU A 128 15.17 -1.25 3.51
CA LEU A 128 14.53 0.04 3.73
C LEU A 128 14.18 0.24 5.20
N SER A 129 13.58 -0.76 5.87
CA SER A 129 13.18 -0.65 7.28
C SER A 129 14.33 -0.60 8.29
N LYS A 130 15.57 -0.88 7.83
CA LYS A 130 16.80 -0.74 8.62
C LYS A 130 17.54 0.57 8.38
N LEU A 131 17.03 1.46 7.52
CA LEU A 131 17.66 2.75 7.31
C LEU A 131 17.64 3.58 8.60
N PRO A 132 18.76 4.22 8.98
CA PRO A 132 18.80 5.07 10.15
C PRO A 132 17.83 6.24 9.98
N THR A 133 17.03 6.49 11.00
CA THR A 133 16.10 7.62 11.05
C THR A 133 16.84 8.91 11.39
N GLY A 134 16.46 10.02 10.75
CA GLY A 134 17.08 11.32 11.02
C GLY A 134 18.44 11.54 10.36
N GLY A 135 18.78 10.78 9.30
CA GLY A 135 20.03 10.97 8.55
C GLY A 135 20.09 12.27 7.75
N PHE A 136 18.94 12.94 7.55
CA PHE A 136 18.82 14.25 6.92
C PHE A 136 18.27 15.25 7.96
N SER A 137 19.14 15.84 8.77
CA SER A 137 18.76 16.96 9.63
C SER A 137 18.70 18.24 8.80
N MET A 138 17.51 18.82 8.67
CA MET A 138 17.31 20.11 8.02
C MET A 138 16.98 21.17 9.08
N GLU A 139 17.84 22.17 9.21
CA GLU A 139 17.45 23.44 9.84
C GLU A 139 16.70 24.27 8.79
N LEU A 140 15.42 24.53 9.01
CA LEU A 140 14.60 25.38 8.15
C LEU A 140 15.07 26.83 8.32
N ASN A 141 15.75 27.39 7.32
CA ASN A 141 16.31 28.75 7.37
C ASN A 141 15.49 29.80 6.59
N GLY A 142 14.32 29.42 6.05
CA GLY A 142 13.42 30.26 5.26
C GLY A 142 13.91 30.61 3.84
N GLY A 143 14.94 29.93 3.31
CA GLY A 143 15.55 30.21 2.01
C GLY A 143 14.87 29.52 0.82
N VAL A 144 15.20 29.91 -0.42
CA VAL A 144 14.73 29.24 -1.65
C VAL A 144 15.25 27.78 -1.73
N ASP A 145 16.42 27.52 -1.14
CA ASP A 145 16.96 26.16 -0.98
C ASP A 145 16.09 25.28 -0.06
N ASP A 146 15.25 25.87 0.80
CA ASP A 146 14.30 25.13 1.65
C ASP A 146 13.06 24.64 0.89
N MET A 147 12.89 25.02 -0.39
CA MET A 147 11.76 24.56 -1.22
C MET A 147 12.08 23.29 -2.01
N ILE A 148 13.36 22.95 -2.19
CA ILE A 148 13.79 21.78 -2.97
C ILE A 148 13.58 20.49 -2.17
N MET A 149 13.95 20.49 -0.89
CA MET A 149 13.83 19.30 -0.04
C MET A 149 12.39 18.82 0.11
N PRO A 150 11.38 19.67 0.35
CA PRO A 150 9.99 19.23 0.37
C PRO A 150 9.55 18.65 -0.98
N VAL A 151 10.02 19.17 -2.11
CA VAL A 151 9.74 18.57 -3.43
C VAL A 151 10.34 17.15 -3.52
N ILE A 152 11.59 16.97 -3.12
CA ILE A 152 12.25 15.64 -3.10
C ILE A 152 11.50 14.69 -2.15
N ALA A 153 11.15 15.17 -0.96
CA ALA A 153 10.35 14.43 0.03
C ALA A 153 9.01 14.01 -0.55
N GLY A 154 8.34 14.89 -1.30
CA GLY A 154 7.10 14.58 -2.00
C GLY A 154 7.28 13.47 -3.05
N ILE A 155 8.37 13.51 -3.83
CA ILE A 155 8.67 12.45 -4.80
C ILE A 155 8.89 11.11 -4.09
N ILE A 156 9.67 11.10 -3.01
CA ILE A 156 9.92 9.89 -2.21
C ILE A 156 8.62 9.39 -1.55
N ALA A 157 7.79 10.30 -1.03
CA ALA A 157 6.48 9.98 -0.49
C ALA A 157 5.59 9.32 -1.53
N ALA A 158 5.61 9.79 -2.78
CA ALA A 158 4.86 9.20 -3.87
C ALA A 158 5.32 7.76 -4.18
N VAL A 159 6.64 7.51 -4.14
CA VAL A 159 7.19 6.17 -4.32
C VAL A 159 6.68 5.24 -3.22
N ALA A 160 6.74 5.65 -1.95
CA ALA A 160 6.19 4.87 -0.84
C ALA A 160 4.67 4.69 -0.92
N LEU A 161 3.94 5.72 -1.35
CA LEU A 161 2.48 5.66 -1.45
C LEU A 161 2.04 4.65 -2.51
N ILE A 162 2.77 4.56 -3.62
CA ILE A 162 2.43 3.68 -4.74
C ILE A 162 2.95 2.27 -4.49
N LEU A 163 4.21 2.11 -4.10
CA LEU A 163 4.80 0.78 -3.95
C LEU A 163 4.18 0.02 -2.77
N PRO A 164 3.62 -1.18 -3.00
CA PRO A 164 3.07 -2.01 -1.94
C PRO A 164 4.15 -2.33 -0.90
N GLY A 165 3.75 -2.42 0.37
CA GLY A 165 4.62 -2.81 1.46
C GLY A 165 5.60 -1.74 1.96
N ILE A 166 5.60 -0.53 1.38
CA ILE A 166 6.43 0.59 1.85
C ILE A 166 5.52 1.63 2.55
N SER A 167 5.93 2.10 3.74
CA SER A 167 5.20 3.10 4.52
C SER A 167 5.68 4.52 4.23
N VAL A 168 4.76 5.43 3.87
CA VAL A 168 5.05 6.85 3.66
C VAL A 168 5.56 7.49 4.95
N SER A 169 4.90 7.23 6.07
CA SER A 169 5.28 7.76 7.38
C SER A 169 6.68 7.29 7.78
N TYR A 170 7.04 6.05 7.48
CA TYR A 170 8.38 5.54 7.74
C TYR A 170 9.45 6.25 6.90
N LEU A 171 9.23 6.44 5.60
CA LEU A 171 10.21 7.19 4.79
C LEU A 171 10.35 8.65 5.23
N MET A 172 9.28 9.29 5.72
CA MET A 172 9.35 10.63 6.30
C MET A 172 10.19 10.67 7.59
N LEU A 173 10.11 9.63 8.43
CA LEU A 173 10.95 9.48 9.62
C LEU A 173 12.42 9.23 9.23
N VAL A 174 12.67 8.41 8.22
CA VAL A 174 14.02 8.20 7.67
C VAL A 174 14.63 9.51 7.20
N MET A 175 13.83 10.32 6.50
CA MET A 175 14.23 11.66 6.05
C MET A 175 14.29 12.73 7.15
N GLY A 176 13.87 12.43 8.40
CA GLY A 176 13.82 13.44 9.47
C GLY A 176 12.76 14.54 9.26
N LEU A 177 11.81 14.34 8.35
CA LEU A 177 10.81 15.35 7.97
C LEU A 177 9.41 15.07 8.54
N TYR A 178 9.23 13.97 9.28
CA TYR A 178 7.93 13.59 9.82
C TYR A 178 7.34 14.65 10.75
N ASP A 179 8.14 15.14 11.71
CA ASP A 179 7.66 16.16 12.66
C ASP A 179 7.36 17.48 11.95
N VAL A 180 8.25 17.90 11.03
CA VAL A 180 8.04 19.09 10.19
C VAL A 180 6.77 18.98 9.36
N LEU A 181 6.50 17.79 8.79
CA LEU A 181 5.26 17.52 8.05
C LEU A 181 4.04 17.66 8.95
N MET A 182 4.05 17.05 10.13
CA MET A 182 2.92 17.10 11.07
C MET A 182 2.66 18.52 11.59
N GLU A 183 3.70 19.26 11.93
CA GLU A 183 3.61 20.66 12.32
C GLU A 183 3.09 21.53 11.18
N SER A 184 3.59 21.32 9.96
CA SER A 184 3.14 22.06 8.77
C SER A 184 1.68 21.77 8.43
N ILE A 185 1.20 20.54 8.61
CA ILE A 185 -0.22 20.19 8.45
C ILE A 185 -1.06 20.90 9.53
N GLY A 186 -0.63 20.84 10.80
CA GLY A 186 -1.37 21.43 11.92
C GLY A 186 -1.48 22.96 11.85
N SER A 187 -0.43 23.63 11.34
CA SER A 187 -0.37 25.08 11.17
C SER A 187 -0.79 25.56 9.77
N LEU A 188 -1.11 24.64 8.85
CA LEU A 188 -1.32 24.92 7.43
C LEU A 188 -0.17 25.74 6.81
N TYR A 189 1.08 25.39 7.13
CA TYR A 189 2.28 26.07 6.61
C TYR A 189 2.50 25.77 5.12
N LEU A 190 1.82 26.55 4.28
CA LEU A 190 1.85 26.42 2.81
C LEU A 190 3.25 26.46 2.17
N PRO A 191 4.25 27.23 2.69
CA PRO A 191 5.59 27.22 2.11
C PRO A 191 6.28 25.85 2.13
N PHE A 192 5.95 24.97 3.07
CA PHE A 192 6.39 23.57 3.06
C PHE A 192 5.41 22.66 2.30
N LEU A 193 4.11 22.81 2.55
CA LEU A 193 3.08 21.92 2.00
C LEU A 193 2.93 22.02 0.48
N VAL A 194 3.04 23.21 -0.10
CA VAL A 194 2.87 23.40 -1.55
C VAL A 194 4.01 22.73 -2.33
N PRO A 195 5.30 22.97 -2.04
CA PRO A 195 6.38 22.27 -2.75
C PRO A 195 6.34 20.75 -2.50
N LEU A 196 5.99 20.32 -1.28
CA LEU A 196 5.74 18.89 -0.99
C LEU A 196 4.65 18.31 -1.88
N ALA A 197 3.50 18.98 -2.00
CA ALA A 197 2.39 18.54 -2.84
C ALA A 197 2.77 18.50 -4.32
N VAL A 198 3.57 19.46 -4.81
CA VAL A 198 4.10 19.45 -6.18
C VAL A 198 4.99 18.23 -6.39
N GLY A 199 5.93 17.98 -5.47
CA GLY A 199 6.78 16.78 -5.50
C GLY A 199 5.98 15.49 -5.47
N LEU A 200 4.96 15.42 -4.62
CA LEU A 200 4.06 14.27 -4.51
C LEU A 200 3.31 14.01 -5.82
N LEU A 201 2.72 15.04 -6.43
CA LEU A 201 2.01 14.89 -7.70
C LEU A 201 2.93 14.46 -8.85
N LEU A 202 4.13 15.07 -8.95
CA LEU A 202 5.14 14.69 -9.94
C LEU A 202 5.60 13.24 -9.74
N GLY A 203 5.94 12.88 -8.50
CA GLY A 203 6.33 11.53 -8.13
C GLY A 203 5.24 10.50 -8.40
N ILE A 204 3.97 10.84 -8.15
CA ILE A 204 2.84 9.94 -8.44
C ILE A 204 2.76 9.65 -9.93
N LEU A 205 2.81 10.69 -10.78
CA LEU A 205 2.73 10.53 -12.23
C LEU A 205 3.93 9.75 -12.80
N LEU A 206 5.13 10.02 -12.30
CA LEU A 206 6.35 9.33 -12.76
C LEU A 206 6.35 7.86 -12.34
N THR A 207 6.12 7.60 -11.06
CA THR A 207 6.15 6.24 -10.50
C THR A 207 5.04 5.37 -11.08
N THR A 208 3.81 5.88 -11.21
CA THR A 208 2.73 5.09 -11.83
C THR A 208 2.99 4.78 -13.30
N ARG A 209 3.61 5.68 -14.07
CA ARG A 209 3.99 5.39 -15.47
C ARG A 209 5.08 4.33 -15.58
N ILE A 210 6.11 4.44 -14.75
CA ILE A 210 7.19 3.44 -14.71
C ILE A 210 6.62 2.08 -14.33
N LEU A 211 5.77 2.06 -13.30
CA LEU A 211 5.20 0.83 -12.78
C LEU A 211 4.19 0.21 -13.75
N GLU A 212 3.30 1.00 -14.36
CA GLU A 212 2.37 0.51 -15.39
C GLU A 212 3.14 -0.14 -16.55
N ARG A 213 4.24 0.49 -16.99
CA ARG A 213 5.09 -0.06 -18.04
C ARG A 213 5.76 -1.37 -17.60
N ALA A 214 6.29 -1.43 -16.38
CA ALA A 214 6.92 -2.63 -15.83
C ALA A 214 5.91 -3.79 -15.70
N MET A 215 4.71 -3.51 -15.18
CA MET A 215 3.62 -4.48 -15.03
C MET A 215 3.15 -5.04 -16.39
N ASN A 216 3.13 -4.21 -17.44
CA ASN A 216 2.67 -4.64 -18.76
C ASN A 216 3.76 -5.31 -19.62
N GLN A 217 5.01 -4.87 -19.53
CA GLN A 217 6.11 -5.43 -20.34
C GLN A 217 6.82 -6.59 -19.67
N TYR A 218 6.88 -6.57 -18.33
CA TYR A 218 7.57 -7.58 -17.51
C TYR A 218 6.67 -8.00 -16.34
N PRO A 219 5.47 -8.57 -16.59
CA PRO A 219 4.51 -8.91 -15.55
C PRO A 219 5.12 -9.87 -14.51
N GLN A 220 5.72 -10.98 -14.97
CA GLN A 220 6.29 -11.99 -14.09
C GLN A 220 7.27 -11.43 -13.04
N PRO A 221 8.38 -10.75 -13.40
CA PRO A 221 9.29 -10.20 -12.40
C PRO A 221 8.64 -9.09 -11.58
N THR A 222 7.81 -8.23 -12.18
CA THR A 222 7.21 -7.09 -11.47
C THR A 222 6.27 -7.54 -10.37
N TYR A 223 5.32 -8.42 -10.68
CA TYR A 223 4.36 -8.92 -9.69
C TYR A 223 5.02 -9.83 -8.64
N MET A 224 6.08 -10.56 -8.98
CA MET A 224 6.83 -11.37 -8.00
C MET A 224 7.68 -10.52 -7.04
N ILE A 225 8.26 -9.42 -7.52
CA ILE A 225 8.91 -8.43 -6.64
C ILE A 225 7.88 -7.76 -5.74
N ILE A 226 6.71 -7.36 -6.28
CA ILE A 226 5.62 -6.80 -5.49
C ILE A 226 5.12 -7.79 -4.44
N LEU A 227 4.98 -9.07 -4.79
CA LEU A 227 4.66 -10.13 -3.83
C LEU A 227 5.72 -10.20 -2.73
N GLY A 228 7.00 -10.09 -3.09
CA GLY A 228 8.10 -9.95 -2.14
C GLY A 228 7.95 -8.74 -1.22
N PHE A 229 7.55 -7.57 -1.74
CA PHE A 229 7.29 -6.40 -0.90
C PHE A 229 6.14 -6.63 0.08
N VAL A 230 5.05 -7.23 -0.38
CA VAL A 230 3.89 -7.54 0.44
C VAL A 230 4.27 -8.53 1.55
N ILE A 231 4.99 -9.62 1.22
CA ILE A 231 5.47 -10.60 2.22
C ILE A 231 6.48 -9.96 3.18
N GLY A 232 7.41 -9.15 2.67
CA GLY A 232 8.38 -8.43 3.49
C GLY A 232 7.71 -7.52 4.52
N SER A 233 6.66 -6.79 4.10
CA SER A 233 5.88 -5.93 5.00
C SER A 233 5.11 -6.71 6.08
N VAL A 234 4.71 -7.97 5.80
CA VAL A 234 4.13 -8.83 6.84
C VAL A 234 5.13 -9.13 7.96
N GLY A 235 6.42 -9.22 7.63
CA GLY A 235 7.48 -9.40 8.63
C GLY A 235 7.54 -8.27 9.65
N GLU A 236 7.22 -7.04 9.26
CA GLU A 236 7.16 -5.88 10.17
C GLU A 236 5.96 -5.93 11.10
N VAL A 237 4.89 -6.61 10.69
CA VAL A 237 3.61 -6.72 11.39
C VAL A 237 3.52 -8.01 12.23
N PHE A 238 4.52 -8.91 12.12
CA PHE A 238 4.53 -10.18 12.83
C PHE A 238 4.66 -9.98 14.34
N PRO A 239 3.65 -10.36 15.15
CA PRO A 239 3.65 -10.03 16.57
C PRO A 239 4.39 -11.05 17.45
N GLY A 240 5.04 -12.05 16.86
CA GLY A 240 5.63 -13.17 17.58
C GLY A 240 4.70 -14.38 17.71
N VAL A 241 5.13 -15.37 18.48
CA VAL A 241 4.39 -16.63 18.69
C VAL A 241 3.39 -16.46 19.84
N PRO A 242 2.09 -16.78 19.65
CA PRO A 242 1.08 -16.69 20.70
C PRO A 242 1.32 -17.70 21.81
N SER A 243 0.90 -17.34 23.02
CA SER A 243 0.84 -18.29 24.13
C SER A 243 -0.15 -19.43 23.80
N LEU A 244 0.04 -20.60 24.44
CA LEU A 244 -0.79 -21.79 24.18
C LEU A 244 -2.30 -21.52 24.31
N GLY A 245 -2.70 -20.61 25.21
CA GLY A 245 -4.11 -20.22 25.37
C GLY A 245 -4.66 -19.33 24.26
N GLN A 246 -3.81 -18.51 23.63
CA GLN A 246 -4.20 -17.62 22.52
C GLN A 246 -4.01 -18.24 21.15
N MET A 247 -3.25 -19.34 21.06
CA MET A 247 -2.93 -20.00 19.79
C MET A 247 -4.18 -20.44 19.01
N PRO A 248 -5.24 -21.03 19.62
CA PRO A 248 -6.43 -21.41 18.87
C PRO A 248 -7.12 -20.22 18.21
N ILE A 249 -7.27 -19.10 18.92
CA ILE A 249 -7.94 -17.92 18.37
C ILE A 249 -7.11 -17.26 17.27
N CYS A 250 -5.78 -17.24 17.40
CA CYS A 250 -4.87 -16.71 16.37
C CYS A 250 -4.90 -17.57 15.09
N VAL A 251 -4.97 -18.89 15.22
CA VAL A 251 -5.12 -19.79 14.05
C VAL A 251 -6.47 -19.59 13.38
N ILE A 252 -7.56 -19.48 14.16
CA ILE A 252 -8.90 -19.21 13.62
C ILE A 252 -8.92 -17.88 12.87
N THR A 253 -8.37 -16.81 13.44
CA THR A 253 -8.38 -15.50 12.78
C THR A 253 -7.46 -15.47 11.56
N LEU A 254 -6.34 -16.18 11.56
CA LEU A 254 -5.49 -16.35 10.38
C LEU A 254 -6.25 -17.07 9.25
N VAL A 255 -6.90 -18.19 9.55
CA VAL A 255 -7.70 -18.93 8.54
C VAL A 255 -8.86 -18.07 8.05
N ALA A 256 -9.51 -17.31 8.94
CA ALA A 256 -10.58 -16.40 8.56
C ALA A 256 -10.08 -15.30 7.62
N GLY A 257 -8.95 -14.66 7.93
CA GLY A 257 -8.33 -13.64 7.08
C GLY A 257 -7.98 -14.21 5.71
N PHE A 258 -7.36 -15.39 5.67
CA PHE A 258 -7.05 -16.10 4.44
C PHE A 258 -8.30 -16.38 3.62
N ALA A 259 -9.33 -16.97 4.23
CA ALA A 259 -10.56 -17.34 3.55
C ALA A 259 -11.27 -16.11 2.97
N VAL A 260 -11.43 -15.04 3.77
CA VAL A 260 -12.10 -13.79 3.33
C VAL A 260 -11.44 -13.24 2.09
N ILE A 261 -10.11 -13.09 2.09
CA ILE A 261 -9.41 -12.56 0.93
C ILE A 261 -9.38 -13.55 -0.22
N TYR A 262 -9.14 -14.83 0.04
CA TYR A 262 -9.08 -15.85 -1.00
C TYR A 262 -10.40 -15.92 -1.81
N PHE A 263 -11.55 -15.85 -1.13
CA PHE A 263 -12.84 -15.84 -1.82
C PHE A 263 -13.09 -14.54 -2.59
N LEU A 264 -12.71 -13.39 -2.02
CA LEU A 264 -12.80 -12.10 -2.72
C LEU A 264 -11.89 -12.05 -3.95
N SER A 265 -10.69 -12.62 -3.84
CA SER A 265 -9.69 -12.63 -4.90
C SER A 265 -10.05 -13.62 -6.01
N ARG A 266 -10.67 -14.76 -5.67
CA ARG A 266 -11.19 -15.73 -6.64
C ARG A 266 -12.24 -15.14 -7.57
N GLN A 267 -13.13 -14.28 -7.08
CA GLN A 267 -14.12 -13.60 -7.93
C GLN A 267 -13.47 -12.62 -8.93
N GLU A 268 -12.31 -12.05 -8.62
CA GLU A 268 -11.54 -11.21 -9.54
C GLU A 268 -10.81 -12.05 -10.59
N ILE A 269 -10.26 -13.19 -10.17
CA ILE A 269 -9.63 -14.20 -11.02
C ILE A 269 -10.63 -14.64 -12.10
N GLU A 270 -11.83 -15.08 -11.72
CA GLU A 270 -12.85 -15.60 -12.64
C GLU A 270 -13.31 -14.54 -13.66
N LYS A 271 -13.45 -13.26 -13.26
CA LYS A 271 -13.80 -12.14 -14.17
C LYS A 271 -12.73 -11.77 -15.19
N THR A 272 -11.48 -12.24 -15.00
CA THR A 272 -10.38 -11.98 -15.95
C THR A 272 -10.28 -13.08 -17.01
N GLU A 273 -11.01 -14.20 -16.82
CA GLU A 273 -11.06 -15.33 -17.75
C GLU A 273 -12.26 -15.28 -18.72
N GLU A 274 -13.26 -14.44 -18.44
CA GLU A 274 -14.39 -14.11 -19.33
C GLU A 274 -14.07 -12.95 -20.30
#